data_AF-A0ABD8AU92-F1
#
_entry.id   AF-A0ABD8AU92-F1
#
_cell.length_a   1.000
_cell.length_b   1.000
_cell.length_c   1.000
_cell.angle_alpha   90.00
_cell.angle_beta   90.00
_cell.angle_gamma   90.00
#
_symmetry.space_group_name_H-M   'P 1'
#
loop_
_entity.id
_entity.type
_entity.pdbx_description
1 polymer ?
#
loop_
_entity_poly.entity_id
_entity_poly.type
_entity_poly.pdbx_seq_one_letter_code
_entity_poly.pdbx_strand_id
1 'polypeptide(L)'
;MHVIEFQGPDAKPVGSKAAGNPVAPISEMLEAKTLLVNNRPVLLATGPYVLATAHLMEQDALLWHEQSAGLYRWNQLHAVHVQDRMLEPSGLLLCRVQPNEGEKAETSGEKVTSNELRTRLLEFRVELCKAGLEQVRRHLSVRISGGQSTFQHQLVKGMVADILTTLYMAETLPEDRFLSANPGLPSVRVHAWIHQELDEAFRQIQRLGGGFGFLRHGVSAYTYAGQLVKNMLLPAKEEY
;
A
#
# COMPACT_ATOMS: atom_id res chain seq x y z
N MET A 1 37.90 -32.22 -0.24
CA MET A 1 38.20 -30.82 0.14
C MET A 1 37.58 -29.95 -0.94
N HIS A 2 36.38 -29.42 -0.73
CA HIS A 2 35.73 -28.55 -1.71
C HIS A 2 36.11 -27.10 -1.45
N VAL A 3 36.78 -26.51 -2.42
CA VAL A 3 37.18 -25.09 -2.43
C VAL A 3 35.92 -24.26 -2.65
N ILE A 4 35.64 -23.34 -1.73
CA ILE A 4 34.61 -22.32 -1.92
C ILE A 4 35.27 -21.16 -2.67
N GLU A 5 34.94 -21.01 -3.95
CA GLU A 5 35.33 -19.84 -4.72
C GLU A 5 34.46 -18.64 -4.31
N PHE A 6 35.10 -17.58 -3.80
CA PHE A 6 34.44 -16.31 -3.55
C PHE A 6 34.29 -15.55 -4.88
N GLN A 7 33.05 -15.29 -5.29
CA GLN A 7 32.76 -14.45 -6.44
C GLN A 7 33.02 -12.97 -6.10
N GLY A 8 33.63 -12.25 -7.06
CA GLY A 8 34.04 -10.86 -6.91
C GLY A 8 32.89 -9.85 -6.74
N PRO A 9 33.22 -8.55 -6.54
CA PRO A 9 32.28 -7.49 -6.16
C PRO A 9 31.14 -7.20 -7.17
N ASP A 10 31.21 -7.75 -8.39
CA ASP A 10 30.18 -7.63 -9.44
C ASP A 10 29.24 -8.84 -9.55
N ALA A 11 29.29 -9.79 -8.60
CA ALA A 11 28.42 -10.95 -8.59
C ALA A 11 26.96 -10.54 -8.33
N LYS A 12 26.10 -10.64 -9.36
CA LYS A 12 24.65 -10.50 -9.19
C LYS A 12 24.16 -11.49 -8.12
N PRO A 13 23.46 -11.05 -7.06
CA PRO A 13 23.04 -11.94 -5.99
C PRO A 13 22.20 -13.08 -6.57
N VAL A 14 22.61 -14.32 -6.28
CA VAL A 14 21.99 -15.58 -6.72
C VAL A 14 20.50 -15.69 -6.32
N GLY A 15 20.00 -14.77 -5.47
CA GLY A 15 18.61 -14.69 -5.01
C GLY A 15 17.57 -14.32 -6.06
N SER A 16 17.93 -13.87 -7.27
CA SER A 16 16.93 -13.52 -8.30
C SER A 16 16.30 -14.74 -8.99
N LYS A 17 16.97 -15.90 -8.99
CA LYS A 17 16.47 -17.15 -9.60
C LYS A 17 15.62 -18.01 -8.65
N ALA A 18 15.58 -17.68 -7.36
CA ALA A 18 14.83 -18.43 -6.33
C ALA A 18 13.43 -17.84 -6.06
N ALA A 19 13.09 -16.71 -6.67
CA ALA A 19 11.77 -16.11 -6.57
C ALA A 19 10.88 -16.71 -7.68
N GLY A 20 9.81 -17.41 -7.33
CA GLY A 20 8.74 -17.76 -8.27
C GLY A 20 8.10 -16.53 -8.94
N ASN A 21 6.97 -16.68 -9.65
CA ASN A 21 6.25 -15.62 -10.39
C ASN A 21 6.42 -14.23 -9.75
N PRO A 22 6.96 -13.20 -10.42
CA PRO A 22 7.30 -11.92 -9.78
C PRO A 22 6.13 -11.40 -8.92
N VAL A 23 6.43 -10.98 -7.69
CA VAL A 23 5.44 -10.25 -6.88
C VAL A 23 5.12 -8.97 -7.64
N ALA A 24 3.84 -8.63 -7.78
CA ALA A 24 3.46 -7.47 -8.57
C ALA A 24 4.17 -6.19 -8.07
N PRO A 25 4.55 -5.28 -8.98
CA PRO A 25 5.04 -3.95 -8.63
C PRO A 25 4.01 -3.17 -7.82
N ILE A 26 4.47 -2.35 -6.87
CA ILE A 26 3.59 -1.51 -6.05
C ILE A 26 2.82 -0.50 -6.93
N SER A 27 3.44 0.01 -7.99
CA SER A 27 2.79 0.89 -8.97
C SER A 27 1.59 0.22 -9.65
N GLU A 28 1.74 -1.02 -10.12
CA GLU A 28 0.65 -1.78 -10.74
C GLU A 28 -0.49 -2.07 -9.75
N MET A 29 -0.15 -2.33 -8.48
CA MET A 29 -1.16 -2.50 -7.42
C MET A 29 -1.96 -1.22 -7.19
N LEU A 30 -1.32 -0.04 -7.20
CA LEU A 30 -2.02 1.24 -7.05
C LEU A 30 -2.94 1.49 -8.25
N GLU A 31 -2.42 1.30 -9.46
CA GLU A 31 -3.17 1.49 -10.71
C GLU A 31 -4.39 0.57 -10.78
N ALA A 32 -4.26 -0.69 -10.37
CA ALA A 32 -5.36 -1.66 -10.33
C ALA A 32 -6.48 -1.28 -9.32
N LYS A 33 -6.18 -0.44 -8.33
CA LYS A 33 -7.16 0.05 -7.33
C LYS A 33 -7.68 1.45 -7.62
N THR A 34 -7.21 2.06 -8.71
CA THR A 34 -7.62 3.40 -9.12
C THR A 34 -9.02 3.37 -9.73
N LEU A 35 -9.89 4.29 -9.34
CA LEU A 35 -11.24 4.41 -9.90
C LEU A 35 -11.20 5.02 -11.30
N LEU A 36 -12.17 4.67 -12.14
CA LEU A 36 -12.34 5.30 -13.45
C LEU A 36 -13.64 6.10 -13.51
N VAL A 37 -13.55 7.38 -13.89
CA VAL A 37 -14.70 8.24 -14.17
C VAL A 37 -14.61 8.72 -15.62
N ASN A 38 -15.56 8.28 -16.45
CA ASN A 38 -15.56 8.54 -17.89
C ASN A 38 -14.20 8.16 -18.53
N ASN A 39 -13.70 6.96 -18.20
CA ASN A 39 -12.40 6.42 -18.62
C ASN A 39 -11.16 7.22 -18.17
N ARG A 40 -11.30 8.18 -17.24
CA ARG A 40 -10.16 8.88 -16.63
C ARG A 40 -9.89 8.34 -15.23
N PRO A 41 -8.63 8.09 -14.86
CA PRO A 41 -8.29 7.66 -13.52
C PRO A 41 -8.58 8.76 -12.49
N VAL A 42 -9.12 8.37 -11.35
CA VAL A 42 -9.27 9.22 -10.16
C VAL A 42 -8.19 8.84 -9.17
N LEU A 43 -7.22 9.74 -8.97
CA LEU A 43 -6.11 9.51 -8.05
C LEU A 43 -6.61 9.26 -6.63
N LEU A 44 -6.03 8.25 -5.98
CA LEU A 44 -6.37 7.93 -4.60
C LEU A 44 -5.75 8.98 -3.67
N ALA A 45 -6.61 9.82 -3.12
CA ALA A 45 -6.23 10.95 -2.28
C ALA A 45 -7.18 11.10 -1.10
N THR A 46 -6.62 11.54 0.02
CA THR A 46 -7.36 11.99 1.21
C THR A 46 -6.62 13.19 1.79
N GLY A 47 -7.36 14.26 2.10
CA GLY A 47 -6.75 15.54 2.41
C GLY A 47 -5.87 16.09 1.27
N PRO A 48 -4.77 16.80 1.58
CA PRO A 48 -3.94 17.48 0.59
C PRO A 48 -2.87 16.58 -0.05
N TYR A 49 -2.78 15.30 0.32
CA TYR A 49 -1.75 14.39 -0.20
C TYR A 49 -2.34 13.40 -1.19
N VAL A 50 -1.60 13.12 -2.25
CA VAL A 50 -2.00 12.23 -3.34
C VAL A 50 -0.88 11.25 -3.64
N LEU A 51 -1.25 9.98 -3.81
CA LEU A 51 -0.39 8.97 -4.40
C LEU A 51 -0.75 8.80 -5.87
N ALA A 52 0.26 8.82 -6.73
CA ALA A 52 0.12 8.58 -8.15
C ALA A 52 1.31 7.77 -8.67
N THR A 53 1.19 7.27 -9.89
CA THR A 53 2.33 6.77 -10.67
C THR A 53 2.56 7.75 -11.83
N ALA A 54 3.74 7.73 -12.44
CA ALA A 54 3.98 8.51 -13.65
C ALA A 54 2.95 8.18 -14.75
N HIS A 55 2.56 6.91 -14.86
CA HIS A 55 1.59 6.47 -15.84
C HIS A 55 0.18 7.04 -15.59
N LEU A 56 -0.31 7.05 -14.34
CA LEU A 56 -1.60 7.67 -14.01
C LEU A 56 -1.61 9.15 -14.37
N MET A 57 -0.51 9.84 -14.13
CA MET A 57 -0.37 11.28 -14.40
C MET A 57 -0.44 11.62 -15.89
N GLU A 58 -0.03 10.69 -16.76
CA GLU A 58 -0.10 10.85 -18.23
C GLU A 58 -1.52 10.62 -18.79
N GLN A 59 -2.45 10.08 -18.01
CA GLN A 59 -3.81 9.71 -18.46
C GLN A 59 -4.88 10.77 -18.16
N ASP A 60 -4.50 12.05 -18.10
CA ASP A 60 -5.42 13.15 -17.74
C ASP A 60 -6.20 12.87 -16.44
N ALA A 61 -5.46 12.46 -15.40
CA ALA A 61 -6.05 12.05 -14.14
C ALA A 61 -6.88 13.15 -13.46
N LEU A 62 -7.92 12.70 -12.78
CA LEU A 62 -8.79 13.50 -11.93
C LEU A 62 -8.39 13.31 -10.47
N LEU A 63 -8.65 14.32 -9.66
CA LEU A 63 -8.51 14.28 -8.22
C LEU A 63 -9.84 14.63 -7.56
N TRP A 64 -10.29 13.80 -6.64
CA TRP A 64 -11.38 14.15 -5.74
C TRP A 64 -10.86 14.98 -4.57
N HIS A 65 -11.44 16.17 -4.38
CA HIS A 65 -11.11 17.04 -3.25
C HIS A 65 -12.25 16.99 -2.21
N GLU A 66 -11.93 16.56 -1.00
CA GLU A 66 -12.92 16.28 0.05
C GLU A 66 -13.70 17.54 0.48
N GLN A 67 -13.05 18.69 0.61
CA GLN A 67 -13.71 19.91 1.14
C GLN A 67 -14.73 20.50 0.17
N SER A 68 -14.43 20.46 -1.13
CA SER A 68 -15.29 20.98 -2.19
C SER A 68 -16.26 19.92 -2.72
N ALA A 69 -16.16 18.68 -2.25
CA ALA A 69 -16.93 17.53 -2.72
C ALA A 69 -17.00 17.45 -4.25
N GLY A 70 -15.84 17.55 -4.91
CA GLY A 70 -15.78 17.68 -6.36
C GLY A 70 -14.48 17.18 -6.98
N LEU A 71 -14.55 16.88 -8.29
CA LEU A 71 -13.41 16.44 -9.08
C LEU A 71 -12.70 17.62 -9.75
N TYR A 72 -11.37 17.62 -9.68
CA TYR A 72 -10.49 18.56 -10.35
C TYR A 72 -9.62 17.81 -11.36
N ARG A 73 -9.32 18.44 -12.49
CA ARG A 73 -8.22 17.99 -13.36
C ARG A 73 -6.89 18.37 -12.76
N TRP A 74 -5.85 17.62 -13.12
CA TRP A 74 -4.51 17.90 -12.66
C TRP A 74 -4.04 19.34 -12.94
N ASN A 75 -4.39 19.92 -14.09
CA ASN A 75 -4.02 21.30 -14.45
C ASN A 75 -4.76 22.39 -13.65
N GLN A 76 -5.83 22.05 -12.94
CA GLN A 76 -6.57 22.96 -12.04
C GLN A 76 -5.98 22.97 -10.61
N LEU A 77 -4.94 22.18 -10.38
CA LEU A 77 -4.32 22.01 -9.08
C LEU A 77 -2.92 22.62 -9.09
N HIS A 78 -2.56 23.23 -7.97
CA HIS A 78 -1.17 23.47 -7.62
C HIS A 78 -0.64 22.21 -6.94
N ALA A 79 0.36 21.56 -7.55
CA ALA A 79 0.96 20.35 -7.05
C ALA A 79 2.45 20.54 -6.75
N VAL A 80 2.84 20.17 -5.53
CA VAL A 80 4.23 20.17 -5.06
C VAL A 80 4.65 18.72 -4.85
N HIS A 81 5.69 18.29 -5.56
CA HIS A 81 6.27 16.96 -5.39
C HIS A 81 6.99 16.87 -4.04
N VAL A 82 6.65 15.85 -3.24
CA VAL A 82 7.29 15.57 -1.96
C VAL A 82 8.41 14.57 -2.20
N GLN A 83 9.66 15.01 -2.06
CA GLN A 83 10.81 14.13 -2.23
C GLN A 83 10.92 13.14 -1.08
N ASP A 84 10.70 11.87 -1.38
CA ASP A 84 10.83 10.77 -0.42
C ASP A 84 11.60 9.60 -1.03
N ARG A 85 12.83 9.41 -0.57
CA ARG A 85 13.69 8.32 -1.03
C ARG A 85 13.08 6.95 -0.73
N MET A 86 12.32 6.79 0.35
CA MET A 86 11.75 5.48 0.68
C MET A 86 10.67 5.03 -0.31
N LEU A 87 10.14 5.94 -1.15
CA LEU A 87 9.19 5.62 -2.23
C LEU A 87 9.84 5.30 -3.58
N GLU A 88 11.11 5.61 -3.81
CA GLU A 88 11.76 5.29 -5.09
C GLU A 88 11.58 3.81 -5.53
N PRO A 89 11.68 2.80 -4.63
CA PRO A 89 11.46 1.40 -5.02
C PRO A 89 10.02 1.05 -5.39
N SER A 90 9.03 1.83 -4.95
CA SER A 90 7.61 1.54 -5.16
C SER A 90 7.10 2.08 -6.49
N GLY A 91 7.85 2.98 -7.15
CA GLY A 91 7.41 3.68 -8.34
C GLY A 91 6.27 4.66 -8.07
N LEU A 92 6.02 4.98 -6.80
CA LEU A 92 4.99 5.92 -6.38
C LEU A 92 5.54 7.34 -6.31
N LEU A 93 4.72 8.29 -6.74
CA LEU A 93 4.91 9.72 -6.56
C LEU A 93 4.01 10.19 -5.43
N LEU A 94 4.58 10.97 -4.51
CA LEU A 94 3.82 11.66 -3.48
C LEU A 94 3.75 13.14 -3.82
N CYS A 95 2.54 13.65 -3.96
CA CYS A 95 2.29 15.06 -4.25
C CYS A 95 1.45 15.68 -3.13
N ARG A 96 1.81 16.88 -2.70
CA ARG A 96 0.91 17.76 -1.96
C ARG A 96 0.17 18.62 -2.98
N VAL A 97 -1.15 18.60 -2.95
CA VAL A 97 -2.01 19.29 -3.92
C VAL A 97 -2.97 20.22 -3.23
N GLN A 98 -3.29 21.32 -3.90
CA GLN A 98 -4.35 22.25 -3.53
C GLN A 98 -5.02 22.78 -4.80
N PRO A 99 -6.34 23.01 -4.82
CA PRO A 99 -6.98 23.70 -5.93
C PRO A 99 -6.38 25.09 -6.14
N ASN A 100 -6.20 25.51 -7.39
CA ASN A 100 -5.82 26.88 -7.70
C ASN A 100 -6.95 27.85 -7.31
N GLU A 101 -6.59 29.08 -6.94
CA GLU A 101 -7.58 30.10 -6.61
C GLU A 101 -8.53 30.36 -7.78
N GLY A 102 -9.85 30.34 -7.51
CA GLY A 102 -10.89 30.62 -8.49
C GLY A 102 -11.29 29.44 -9.39
N GLU A 103 -10.56 28.32 -9.36
CA GLU A 103 -10.94 27.10 -10.10
C GLU A 103 -12.18 26.43 -9.48
N LYS A 104 -13.09 25.98 -10.35
CA LYS A 104 -14.29 25.25 -9.94
C LYS A 104 -14.14 23.77 -10.28
N ALA A 105 -14.61 22.92 -9.38
CA ALA A 105 -14.68 21.48 -9.62
C ALA A 105 -15.54 21.21 -10.88
N GLU A 106 -15.06 20.32 -11.75
CA GLU A 106 -15.70 20.05 -13.04
C GLU A 106 -16.99 19.23 -12.91
N THR A 107 -17.09 18.42 -11.86
CA THR A 107 -18.18 17.49 -11.66
C THR A 107 -18.52 17.40 -10.18
N SER A 108 -19.64 17.98 -9.77
CA SER A 108 -20.36 17.58 -8.53
C SER A 108 -21.27 16.40 -8.88
N GLY A 109 -20.68 15.29 -9.32
CA GLY A 109 -21.42 14.11 -9.74
C GLY A 109 -21.38 13.04 -8.66
N GLU A 110 -22.53 12.49 -8.30
CA GLU A 110 -22.79 11.46 -7.27
C GLU A 110 -21.95 10.15 -7.38
N LYS A 111 -20.98 10.05 -8.30
CA LYS A 111 -20.24 8.81 -8.61
C LYS A 111 -19.01 8.56 -7.73
N VAL A 112 -18.37 9.58 -7.19
CA VAL A 112 -17.17 9.42 -6.35
C VAL A 112 -17.45 10.01 -4.98
N THR A 113 -17.18 9.24 -3.92
CA THR A 113 -17.34 9.70 -2.54
C THR A 113 -16.02 9.52 -1.79
N SER A 114 -15.81 10.31 -0.74
CA SER A 114 -14.66 10.12 0.15
C SER A 114 -14.62 8.71 0.76
N ASN A 115 -15.78 8.09 0.99
CA ASN A 115 -15.85 6.72 1.49
C ASN A 115 -15.34 5.71 0.46
N GLU A 116 -15.72 5.85 -0.82
CA GLU A 116 -15.20 4.98 -1.88
C GLU A 116 -13.68 5.06 -1.97
N LEU A 117 -13.10 6.27 -1.91
CA LEU A 117 -11.65 6.45 -1.94
C LEU A 117 -10.95 5.84 -0.71
N ARG A 118 -11.54 5.97 0.47
CA ARG A 118 -11.04 5.32 1.70
C ARG A 118 -11.08 3.79 1.57
N THR A 119 -12.12 3.23 0.97
CA THR A 119 -12.21 1.81 0.67
C THR A 119 -11.11 1.39 -0.30
N ARG A 120 -10.88 2.12 -1.39
CA ARG A 120 -9.78 1.83 -2.34
C ARG A 120 -8.40 1.91 -1.72
N LEU A 121 -8.17 2.89 -0.84
CA LEU A 121 -6.92 2.99 -0.09
C LEU A 121 -6.73 1.81 0.88
N LEU A 122 -7.81 1.34 1.53
CA LEU A 122 -7.77 0.13 2.36
C LEU A 122 -7.47 -1.12 1.52
N GLU A 123 -8.18 -1.31 0.40
CA GLU A 123 -7.92 -2.41 -0.54
C GLU A 123 -6.46 -2.40 -1.03
N PHE A 124 -5.93 -1.22 -1.35
CA PHE A 124 -4.53 -1.06 -1.73
C PHE A 124 -3.58 -1.48 -0.60
N ARG A 125 -3.83 -1.08 0.65
CA ARG A 125 -3.03 -1.54 1.81
C ARG A 125 -3.09 -3.05 2.00
N VAL A 126 -4.25 -3.67 1.78
CA VAL A 126 -4.42 -5.12 1.85
C VAL A 126 -3.56 -5.81 0.78
N GLU A 127 -3.57 -5.32 -0.46
CA GLU A 127 -2.74 -5.87 -1.54
C GLU A 127 -1.24 -5.72 -1.26
N LEU A 128 -0.81 -4.57 -0.73
CA LEU A 128 0.57 -4.36 -0.27
C LEU A 128 0.98 -5.37 0.81
N CYS A 129 0.08 -5.66 1.76
CA CYS A 129 0.32 -6.61 2.83
C CYS A 129 0.45 -8.04 2.30
N LYS A 130 -0.46 -8.47 1.41
CA LYS A 130 -0.37 -9.76 0.72
C LYS A 130 0.94 -9.91 -0.06
N ALA A 131 1.33 -8.88 -0.80
CA ALA A 131 2.56 -8.88 -1.58
C ALA A 131 3.81 -8.98 -0.70
N GLY A 132 3.85 -8.24 0.41
CA GLY A 132 4.92 -8.33 1.40
C GLY A 132 5.00 -9.73 2.03
N LEU A 133 3.86 -10.32 2.39
CA LEU A 133 3.80 -11.69 2.92
C LEU A 133 4.32 -12.71 1.90
N GLU A 134 3.91 -12.61 0.63
CA GLU A 134 4.36 -13.49 -0.43
C GLU A 134 5.88 -13.38 -0.66
N GLN A 135 6.42 -12.16 -0.60
CA GLN A 135 7.87 -11.94 -0.72
C GLN A 135 8.64 -12.59 0.43
N VAL A 136 8.15 -12.44 1.67
CA VAL A 136 8.74 -13.09 2.85
C VAL A 136 8.60 -14.61 2.77
N ARG A 137 7.44 -15.12 2.35
CA ARG A 137 7.20 -16.56 2.20
C ARG A 137 8.23 -17.19 1.26
N ARG A 138 8.52 -16.54 0.14
CA ARG A 138 9.56 -17.00 -0.81
C ARG A 138 10.95 -17.01 -0.17
N HIS A 139 11.30 -15.93 0.52
CA HIS A 139 12.58 -15.83 1.23
C HIS A 139 12.74 -16.96 2.26
N LEU A 140 11.72 -17.20 3.08
CA LEU A 140 11.75 -18.21 4.14
C LEU A 140 11.68 -19.65 3.63
N SER A 141 11.08 -19.88 2.46
CA SER A 141 10.97 -21.22 1.87
C SER A 141 12.34 -21.80 1.52
N VAL A 142 13.28 -20.97 1.06
CA VAL A 142 14.63 -21.39 0.66
C VAL A 142 15.67 -21.22 1.77
N ARG A 143 15.39 -20.43 2.80
CA ARG A 143 16.31 -20.18 3.91
C ARG A 143 16.33 -21.36 4.87
N ILE A 144 17.50 -21.97 5.10
CA ILE A 144 17.67 -23.05 6.07
C ILE A 144 18.15 -22.48 7.41
N SER A 145 17.51 -22.89 8.51
CA SER A 145 17.93 -22.59 9.88
C SER A 145 17.52 -23.73 10.80
N GLY A 146 18.41 -24.16 11.70
CA GLY A 146 18.13 -25.28 12.62
C GLY A 146 17.87 -26.61 11.89
N GLY A 147 18.54 -26.84 10.77
CA GLY A 147 18.46 -28.11 10.02
C GLY A 147 17.25 -28.26 9.08
N GLN A 148 16.36 -27.27 9.00
CA GLN A 148 15.20 -27.30 8.10
C GLN A 148 14.93 -25.94 7.46
N SER A 149 14.04 -25.92 6.45
CA SER A 149 13.52 -24.67 5.89
C SER A 149 12.88 -23.83 7.01
N THR A 150 13.17 -22.53 7.01
CA THR A 150 12.74 -21.63 8.07
C THR A 150 11.21 -21.55 8.12
N PHE A 151 10.56 -21.71 6.97
CA PHE A 151 9.11 -21.76 6.86
C PHE A 151 8.47 -22.97 7.58
N GLN A 152 9.25 -24.01 7.91
CA GLN A 152 8.73 -25.19 8.61
C GLN A 152 8.63 -25.01 10.13
N HIS A 153 9.30 -24.02 10.71
CA HIS A 153 9.27 -23.76 12.15
C HIS A 153 7.87 -23.34 12.62
N GLN A 154 7.40 -23.92 13.72
CA GLN A 154 6.04 -23.66 14.24
C GLN A 154 5.78 -22.19 14.55
N LEU A 155 6.76 -21.48 15.12
CA LEU A 155 6.65 -20.05 15.41
C LEU A 155 6.44 -19.22 14.13
N VAL A 156 7.13 -19.58 13.04
CA VAL A 156 6.97 -18.92 11.73
C VAL A 156 5.57 -19.17 11.17
N LYS A 157 5.08 -20.41 11.25
CA LYS A 157 3.72 -20.76 10.82
C LYS A 157 2.65 -20.03 11.64
N GLY A 158 2.85 -19.89 12.95
CA GLY A 158 1.95 -19.13 13.83
C GLY A 158 1.85 -17.67 13.41
N MET A 159 2.98 -16.98 13.24
CA MET A 159 2.99 -15.60 12.76
C MET A 159 2.33 -15.44 11.38
N VAL A 160 2.54 -16.39 10.46
CA VAL A 160 1.87 -16.37 9.15
C VAL A 160 0.36 -16.53 9.31
N ALA A 161 -0.12 -17.40 10.20
CA ALA A 161 -1.54 -17.57 10.47
C ALA A 161 -2.17 -16.29 11.07
N ASP A 162 -1.47 -15.60 11.96
CA ASP A 162 -1.91 -14.32 12.53
C ASP A 162 -2.09 -13.27 11.43
N ILE A 163 -1.09 -13.12 10.55
CA ILE A 163 -1.15 -12.20 9.39
C ILE A 163 -2.34 -12.54 8.48
N LEU A 164 -2.55 -13.82 8.17
CA LEU A 164 -3.66 -14.26 7.31
C LEU A 164 -5.03 -13.98 7.96
N THR A 165 -5.13 -14.09 9.28
CA THR A 165 -6.34 -13.74 10.03
C THR A 165 -6.63 -12.24 9.89
N THR A 166 -5.62 -11.39 10.09
CA THR A 166 -5.75 -9.93 9.88
C THR A 166 -6.17 -9.60 8.45
N LEU A 167 -5.57 -10.25 7.45
CA LEU A 167 -5.94 -10.04 6.03
C LEU A 167 -7.40 -10.41 5.77
N TYR A 168 -7.84 -11.57 6.24
CA TYR A 168 -9.23 -12.02 6.11
C TYR A 168 -10.21 -11.02 6.75
N MET A 169 -9.89 -10.50 7.93
CA MET A 169 -10.69 -9.48 8.60
C MET A 169 -10.74 -8.17 7.80
N ALA A 170 -9.61 -7.72 7.26
CA ALA A 170 -9.51 -6.49 6.49
C ALA A 170 -10.30 -6.55 5.17
N GLU A 171 -10.43 -7.74 4.57
CA GLU A 171 -11.20 -7.96 3.34
C GLU A 171 -12.70 -8.09 3.60
N THR A 172 -13.09 -8.73 4.70
CA THR A 172 -14.50 -9.10 4.92
C THR A 172 -15.28 -8.00 5.64
N LEU A 173 -14.69 -7.33 6.63
CA LEU A 173 -15.38 -6.34 7.47
C LEU A 173 -15.93 -5.12 6.73
N PRO A 174 -15.26 -4.54 5.70
CA PRO A 174 -15.80 -3.40 4.97
C PRO A 174 -17.07 -3.69 4.17
N GLU A 175 -17.22 -4.94 3.70
CA GLU A 175 -18.37 -5.41 2.93
C GLU A 175 -19.43 -6.11 3.80
N ASP A 176 -19.14 -6.30 5.09
CA ASP A 176 -19.87 -7.25 5.90
C ASP A 176 -21.28 -6.77 6.26
N ARG A 177 -22.22 -7.73 6.18
CA ARG A 177 -23.51 -7.68 6.85
C ARG A 177 -23.35 -7.39 8.35
N PHE A 178 -22.20 -7.67 8.95
CA PHE A 178 -21.90 -7.33 10.34
C PHE A 178 -22.03 -5.84 10.65
N LEU A 179 -21.48 -4.94 9.80
CA LEU A 179 -21.64 -3.49 10.00
C LEU A 179 -23.07 -3.04 9.73
N SER A 180 -23.70 -3.67 8.73
CA SER A 180 -25.11 -3.48 8.40
C SER A 180 -26.05 -3.86 9.57
N ALA A 181 -25.68 -4.91 10.32
CA ALA A 181 -26.43 -5.45 11.45
C ALA A 181 -26.13 -4.71 12.77
N ASN A 182 -25.07 -3.89 12.81
CA ASN A 182 -24.65 -3.12 13.98
C ASN A 182 -24.51 -1.63 13.64
N PRO A 183 -25.62 -0.94 13.30
CA PRO A 183 -25.60 0.46 12.85
C PRO A 183 -25.07 1.45 13.90
N GLY A 184 -24.95 1.03 15.17
CA GLY A 184 -24.36 1.83 16.25
C GLY A 184 -22.83 1.90 16.23
N LEU A 185 -22.14 1.11 15.41
CA LEU A 185 -20.68 1.16 15.26
C LEU A 185 -20.30 2.17 14.16
N PRO A 186 -19.59 3.26 14.48
CA PRO A 186 -19.16 4.20 13.45
C PRO A 186 -18.19 3.54 12.47
N SER A 187 -18.54 3.49 11.18
CA SER A 187 -17.70 2.91 10.11
C SER A 187 -16.26 3.45 10.14
N VAL A 188 -16.08 4.75 10.42
CA VAL A 188 -14.76 5.38 10.57
C VAL A 188 -13.89 4.71 11.65
N ARG A 189 -14.48 4.30 12.78
CA ARG A 189 -13.73 3.60 13.85
C ARG A 189 -13.31 2.20 13.41
N VAL A 190 -14.16 1.51 12.65
CA VAL A 190 -13.86 0.18 12.12
C VAL A 190 -12.71 0.25 11.12
N HIS A 191 -12.77 1.19 10.16
CA HIS A 191 -11.67 1.44 9.23
C HIS A 191 -10.37 1.78 9.97
N ALA A 192 -10.42 2.66 10.97
CA ALA A 192 -9.25 3.01 11.77
C ALA A 192 -8.65 1.80 12.50
N TRP A 193 -9.49 0.93 13.05
CA TRP A 193 -9.04 -0.30 13.70
C TRP A 193 -8.43 -1.29 12.69
N ILE A 194 -9.08 -1.55 11.55
CA ILE A 194 -8.51 -2.40 10.48
C ILE A 194 -7.13 -1.89 10.07
N HIS A 195 -6.97 -0.57 9.95
CA HIS A 195 -5.68 0.03 9.63
C HIS A 195 -4.61 -0.20 10.70
N GLN A 196 -4.97 -0.30 11.98
CA GLN A 196 -4.05 -0.64 13.07
C GLN A 196 -3.67 -2.12 13.06
N GLU A 197 -4.63 -3.01 12.80
CA GLU A 197 -4.35 -4.45 12.65
C GLU A 197 -3.40 -4.69 11.48
N LEU A 198 -3.63 -4.01 10.34
CA LEU A 198 -2.71 -4.05 9.20
C LEU A 198 -1.30 -3.55 9.55
N ASP A 199 -1.15 -2.57 10.45
CA ASP A 199 0.19 -2.13 10.89
C ASP A 199 0.93 -3.25 11.64
N GLU A 200 0.23 -4.02 12.46
CA GLU A 200 0.84 -5.18 13.13
C GLU A 200 1.21 -6.27 12.13
N ALA A 201 0.32 -6.57 11.17
CA ALA A 201 0.63 -7.50 10.09
C ALA A 201 1.89 -7.08 9.31
N PHE A 202 2.00 -5.81 8.92
CA PHE A 202 3.22 -5.30 8.27
C PHE A 202 4.47 -5.44 9.15
N ARG A 203 4.38 -5.16 10.45
CA ARG A 203 5.50 -5.33 11.39
C ARG A 203 5.91 -6.81 11.50
N GLN A 204 4.95 -7.72 11.56
CA GLN A 204 5.21 -9.16 11.61
C GLN A 204 5.87 -9.64 10.33
N ILE A 205 5.41 -9.18 9.16
CA ILE A 205 6.03 -9.48 7.86
C ILE A 205 7.49 -9.01 7.83
N GLN A 206 7.79 -7.77 8.24
CA GLN A 206 9.19 -7.29 8.31
C GLN A 206 10.04 -8.13 9.26
N ARG A 207 9.52 -8.46 10.45
CA ARG A 207 10.24 -9.29 11.44
C ARG A 207 10.51 -10.70 10.93
N LEU A 208 9.55 -11.32 10.25
CA LEU A 208 9.71 -12.63 9.62
C LEU A 208 10.86 -12.64 8.60
N GLY A 209 11.05 -11.54 7.87
CA GLY A 209 12.17 -11.39 6.94
C GLY A 209 13.55 -11.28 7.61
N GLY A 210 13.64 -11.03 8.93
CA GLY A 210 14.91 -10.68 9.58
C GLY A 210 15.59 -9.52 8.85
N GLY A 211 16.90 -9.61 8.60
CA GLY A 211 17.61 -8.57 7.81
C GLY A 211 17.04 -8.32 6.41
N PHE A 212 16.49 -9.35 5.75
CA PHE A 212 15.84 -9.21 4.44
C PHE A 212 14.57 -8.34 4.53
N GLY A 213 13.89 -8.36 5.67
CA GLY A 213 12.69 -7.55 5.93
C GLY A 213 12.92 -6.04 5.91
N PHE A 214 14.16 -5.60 6.14
CA PHE A 214 14.55 -4.18 6.22
C PHE A 214 15.23 -3.67 4.95
N LEU A 215 15.35 -4.50 3.91
CA LEU A 215 15.91 -4.05 2.64
C LEU A 215 14.92 -3.09 1.95
N ARG A 216 15.44 -1.93 1.55
CA ARG A 216 14.67 -0.85 0.90
C ARG A 216 13.95 -1.31 -0.36
N HIS A 217 14.56 -2.16 -1.18
CA HIS A 217 13.95 -2.72 -2.41
C HIS A 217 13.23 -4.05 -2.19
N GLY A 218 12.92 -4.39 -0.95
CA GLY A 218 12.26 -5.64 -0.57
C GLY A 218 10.98 -5.39 0.20
N VAL A 219 10.80 -6.17 1.26
CA VAL A 219 9.60 -6.18 2.11
C VAL A 219 9.30 -4.79 2.68
N SER A 220 10.36 -4.04 3.01
CA SER A 220 10.22 -2.71 3.58
C SER A 220 9.55 -1.71 2.65
N ALA A 221 9.61 -1.90 1.32
CA ALA A 221 8.92 -1.03 0.38
C ALA A 221 7.39 -1.14 0.54
N TYR A 222 6.88 -2.37 0.66
CA TYR A 222 5.46 -2.64 0.88
C TYR A 222 4.98 -2.10 2.23
N THR A 223 5.76 -2.32 3.29
CA THR A 223 5.45 -1.79 4.62
C THR A 223 5.45 -0.26 4.64
N TYR A 224 6.44 0.36 4.00
CA TYR A 224 6.55 1.81 3.95
C TYR A 224 5.38 2.44 3.17
N ALA A 225 5.09 1.93 1.97
CA ALA A 225 3.94 2.37 1.18
C ALA A 225 2.63 2.17 1.97
N GLY A 226 2.47 1.03 2.66
CA GLY A 226 1.31 0.75 3.49
C GLY A 226 1.15 1.73 4.66
N GLN A 227 2.25 2.14 5.30
CA GLN A 227 2.22 3.15 6.37
C GLN A 227 1.90 4.54 5.81
N LEU A 228 2.46 4.90 4.65
CA LEU A 228 2.19 6.18 4.00
C LEU A 228 0.70 6.32 3.67
N VAL A 229 0.10 5.29 3.07
CA VAL A 229 -1.35 5.26 2.77
C VAL A 229 -2.18 5.49 4.02
N LYS A 230 -1.84 4.84 5.15
CA LYS A 230 -2.51 5.08 6.42
C LYS A 230 -2.38 6.54 6.87
N ASN A 231 -1.18 7.10 6.77
CA ASN A 231 -0.90 8.44 7.27
C ASN A 231 -1.62 9.52 6.47
N MET A 232 -1.89 9.27 5.17
CA MET A 232 -2.72 10.15 4.36
C MET A 232 -4.18 10.20 4.82
N LEU A 233 -4.66 9.16 5.52
CA LEU A 233 -6.02 9.11 6.08
C LEU A 233 -6.13 9.85 7.41
N LEU A 234 -5.02 10.26 8.01
CA LEU A 234 -5.07 11.07 9.22
C LEU A 234 -5.64 12.45 8.87
N PRO A 235 -6.57 12.98 9.68
CA PRO A 235 -6.97 14.37 9.50
C PRO A 235 -5.72 15.24 9.59
N ALA A 236 -5.62 16.24 8.71
CA ALA A 236 -4.60 17.27 8.85
C ALA A 236 -4.77 17.87 10.25
N LYS A 237 -3.85 17.56 11.17
CA LYS A 237 -3.80 18.28 12.44
C LYS A 237 -3.59 19.74 12.08
N GLU A 238 -4.43 20.62 12.62
CA GLU A 238 -4.21 22.06 12.58
C GLU A 238 -2.76 22.35 12.95
N GLU A 239 -2.15 23.24 12.18
CA GLU A 239 -0.74 23.61 12.22
C GLU A 239 -0.27 23.82 13.68
N TYR A 240 0.77 23.08 14.08
CA TYR A 240 1.53 23.37 15.30
C TYR A 240 2.47 24.55 15.07
#